data_AF-A0A9D9IHG6-F1
#
_entry.id   AF-A0A9D9IHG6-F1
#
_cell.length_a   1.000
_cell.length_b   1.000
_cell.length_c   1.000
_cell.angle_alpha   90.00
_cell.angle_beta   90.00
_cell.angle_gamma   90.00
#
_symmetry.space_group_name_H-M   'P 1'
#
loop_
_entity.id
_entity.type
_entity.pdbx_description
1 polymer ?
#
loop_
_entity_poly.entity_id
_entity_poly.type
_entity_poly.pdbx_seq_one_letter_code
_entity_poly.pdbx_strand_id
1 'polypeptide(L)'
;MSDGDERRLSDSGRALLKMLRGAARQVIAGECSEEEIADTMSRLSPEANGFKREDDYVTIDEGMRILGFNRNRVGFCNLMKENGIRNETFNNVKIGYNRHKIIALKHRMQEECDRRKEKRMNKTRGND
;
A
#
# COMPACT_ATOMS: atom_id res chain seq x y z
N MET A 1 -25.93 16.03 11.04
CA MET A 1 -25.23 16.76 9.95
C MET A 1 -26.18 16.85 8.78
N SER A 2 -26.51 18.08 8.39
CA SER A 2 -27.65 18.47 7.57
C SER A 2 -27.50 18.11 6.09
N ASP A 3 -28.63 17.85 5.42
CA ASP A 3 -28.83 17.56 3.98
C ASP A 3 -28.41 18.70 3.00
N GLY A 4 -27.51 19.58 3.42
CA GLY A 4 -27.09 20.79 2.69
C GLY A 4 -26.01 20.56 1.62
N ASP A 5 -25.19 19.52 1.73
CA ASP A 5 -24.01 19.30 0.87
C ASP A 5 -24.27 18.46 -0.39
N GLU A 6 -25.45 17.84 -0.54
CA GLU A 6 -25.77 16.96 -1.68
C GLU A 6 -26.06 17.73 -2.99
N ARG A 7 -26.19 19.06 -2.93
CA ARG A 7 -26.54 19.91 -4.09
C ARG A 7 -25.35 20.38 -4.93
N ARG A 8 -24.12 20.07 -4.53
CA ARG A 8 -22.88 20.48 -5.25
C ARG A 8 -22.21 19.36 -6.08
N LEU A 9 -22.75 18.15 -6.06
CA LEU A 9 -22.20 16.99 -6.74
C LEU A 9 -22.93 16.71 -8.05
N SER A 10 -22.18 16.35 -9.10
CA SER A 10 -22.73 15.83 -10.36
C SER A 10 -23.59 14.58 -10.11
N ASP A 11 -24.45 14.22 -11.05
CA ASP A 11 -25.29 13.01 -10.95
C ASP A 11 -24.47 11.75 -10.66
N SER A 12 -23.30 11.64 -11.27
CA SER A 12 -22.30 10.60 -11.00
C SER A 12 -21.72 10.67 -9.59
N GLY A 13 -21.44 11.86 -9.06
CA GLY A 13 -20.95 12.07 -7.69
C GLY A 13 -21.98 11.69 -6.63
N ARG A 14 -23.26 11.98 -6.90
CA ARG A 14 -24.38 11.56 -6.02
C ARG A 14 -24.57 10.04 -6.03
N ALA A 15 -24.44 9.40 -7.19
CA ALA A 15 -24.52 7.95 -7.31
C ALA A 15 -23.40 7.25 -6.53
N LEU A 16 -22.16 7.73 -6.66
CA LEU A 16 -21.01 7.20 -5.91
C LEU A 16 -21.16 7.40 -4.40
N LEU A 17 -21.60 8.59 -3.97
CA LEU A 17 -21.81 8.88 -2.55
C LEU A 17 -22.89 7.97 -1.93
N LYS A 18 -23.97 7.70 -2.66
CA LYS A 18 -25.02 6.77 -2.22
C LYS A 18 -24.50 5.34 -2.09
N MET A 19 -23.70 4.87 -3.05
CA MET A 19 -23.05 3.55 -2.96
C MET A 19 -22.11 3.46 -1.75
N LEU A 20 -21.23 4.45 -1.58
CA LEU A 20 -20.29 4.49 -0.45
C LEU A 20 -21.01 4.55 0.90
N ARG A 21 -22.08 5.34 1.01
CA ARG A 21 -22.89 5.44 2.23
C ARG A 21 -23.64 4.13 2.53
N GLY A 22 -24.07 3.42 1.49
CA GLY A 22 -24.66 2.09 1.62
C GLY A 22 -23.65 1.07 2.16
N ALA A 23 -22.47 0.99 1.55
CA ALA A 23 -21.38 0.13 1.99
C ALA A 23 -20.92 0.47 3.42
N ALA A 24 -20.78 1.75 3.76
CA ALA A 24 -20.42 2.18 5.12
C ALA A 24 -21.45 1.76 6.17
N ARG A 25 -22.75 1.77 5.83
CA ARG A 25 -23.81 1.29 6.73
C ARG A 25 -23.76 -0.23 6.92
N GLN A 26 -23.45 -0.98 5.88
CA GLN A 26 -23.28 -2.45 5.98
C GLN A 26 -22.08 -2.81 6.85
N VAL A 27 -20.96 -2.10 6.69
CA VAL A 27 -19.77 -2.26 7.54
C VAL A 27 -20.07 -1.95 9.02
N ILE A 28 -20.85 -0.90 9.30
CA ILE A 28 -21.26 -0.54 10.67
C ILE A 28 -22.26 -1.55 11.24
N ALA A 29 -23.07 -2.19 10.39
CA ALA A 29 -24.07 -3.19 10.80
C ALA A 29 -23.46 -4.59 11.07
N GLY A 30 -22.17 -4.80 10.79
CA GLY A 30 -21.46 -6.06 11.09
C GLY A 30 -21.79 -7.23 10.14
N GLU A 31 -22.51 -6.96 9.04
CA GLU A 31 -22.90 -7.95 8.02
C GLU A 31 -21.99 -7.82 6.79
N CYS A 32 -20.67 -7.97 6.95
CA CYS A 32 -19.77 -8.06 5.81
C CYS A 32 -19.11 -9.42 5.79
N SER A 33 -19.45 -10.24 4.79
CA SER A 33 -18.67 -11.44 4.51
C SER A 33 -17.30 -11.05 3.95
N GLU A 34 -16.30 -11.91 4.14
CA GLU A 34 -14.94 -11.69 3.62
C GLU A 34 -14.93 -11.48 2.09
N GLU A 35 -15.89 -12.09 1.39
CA GLU A 35 -16.09 -11.98 -0.05
C GLU A 35 -16.62 -10.61 -0.47
N GLU A 36 -17.55 -10.01 0.28
CA GLU A 36 -18.08 -8.66 0.02
C GLU A 36 -17.03 -7.58 0.27
N ILE A 37 -16.17 -7.79 1.27
CA ILE A 37 -15.02 -6.93 1.54
C ILE A 37 -14.04 -7.00 0.37
N ALA A 38 -13.73 -8.20 -0.13
CA ALA A 38 -12.81 -8.39 -1.25
C ALA A 38 -13.34 -7.79 -2.57
N ASP A 39 -14.63 -7.98 -2.88
CA ASP A 39 -15.25 -7.38 -4.08
C ASP A 39 -15.30 -5.85 -3.99
N THR A 40 -15.68 -5.31 -2.83
CA THR A 40 -15.70 -3.86 -2.61
C THR A 40 -14.30 -3.26 -2.69
N MET A 41 -13.29 -3.92 -2.10
CA MET A 41 -11.88 -3.51 -2.22
C MET A 41 -11.38 -3.57 -3.65
N SER A 42 -11.82 -4.56 -4.43
CA SER A 42 -11.47 -4.68 -5.85
C SER A 42 -12.08 -3.57 -6.69
N ARG A 43 -13.34 -3.18 -6.42
CA ARG A 43 -14.03 -2.08 -7.12
C ARG A 43 -13.53 -0.69 -6.72
N LEU A 44 -13.08 -0.53 -5.47
CA LEU A 44 -12.50 0.71 -4.96
C LEU A 44 -11.01 0.84 -5.31
N SER A 45 -10.35 -0.24 -5.77
CA SER A 45 -8.96 -0.18 -6.17
C SER A 45 -8.80 0.81 -7.33
N PRO A 46 -8.09 1.94 -7.12
CA PRO A 46 -7.85 2.93 -8.17
C PRO A 46 -7.11 2.34 -9.37
N GLU A 47 -6.36 1.27 -9.13
CA GLU A 47 -5.61 0.50 -10.14
C GLU A 47 -6.53 -0.17 -11.17
N ALA A 48 -7.74 -0.58 -10.78
CA ALA A 48 -8.73 -1.19 -11.68
C ALA A 48 -9.33 -0.17 -12.67
N ASN A 49 -9.32 1.12 -12.33
CA ASN A 49 -9.84 2.21 -13.15
C ASN A 49 -8.77 2.96 -13.96
N GLY A 50 -7.53 2.43 -14.01
CA GLY A 50 -6.43 3.03 -14.77
C GLY A 50 -5.90 4.35 -14.20
N PHE A 51 -6.31 4.73 -12.99
CA PHE A 51 -5.89 5.96 -12.33
C PHE A 51 -4.70 5.67 -11.40
N LYS A 52 -3.50 6.06 -11.82
CA LYS A 52 -2.29 6.00 -11.00
C LYS A 52 -2.12 7.35 -10.29
N ARG A 53 -2.26 7.41 -8.96
CA ARG A 53 -1.92 8.61 -8.19
C ARG A 53 -0.41 8.76 -8.13
N GLU A 54 0.10 9.95 -8.39
CA GLU A 54 1.54 10.23 -8.36
C GLU A 54 2.13 9.96 -6.96
N ASP A 55 1.38 10.27 -5.90
CA ASP A 55 1.77 10.05 -4.49
C ASP A 55 1.98 8.57 -4.11
N ASP A 56 1.44 7.64 -4.92
CA ASP A 56 1.58 6.19 -4.68
C ASP A 56 2.92 5.65 -5.21
N TYR A 57 3.71 6.47 -5.89
CA TYR A 57 5.00 6.09 -6.46
C TYR A 57 6.14 6.89 -5.85
N VAL A 58 7.29 6.24 -5.72
CA VAL A 58 8.50 6.87 -5.19
C VAL A 58 9.67 6.67 -6.15
N THR A 59 10.52 7.69 -6.22
CA THR A 59 11.78 7.63 -6.99
C THR A 59 12.76 6.64 -6.35
N ILE A 60 13.85 6.36 -7.06
CA ILE A 60 14.94 5.52 -6.53
C ILE A 60 15.49 6.11 -5.23
N ASP A 61 15.80 7.41 -5.20
CA ASP A 61 16.41 8.04 -4.02
C ASP A 61 15.46 8.03 -2.82
N GLU A 62 14.17 8.24 -3.08
CA GLU A 62 13.14 8.18 -2.04
C GLU A 62 12.94 6.75 -1.52
N GLY A 63 12.83 5.76 -2.40
CA GLY A 63 12.75 4.36 -2.01
C GLY A 63 13.98 3.88 -1.23
N MET A 64 15.16 4.35 -1.61
CA MET A 64 16.41 4.11 -0.90
C MET A 64 16.39 4.69 0.51
N ARG A 65 15.93 5.93 0.66
CA ARG A 65 15.75 6.58 1.96
C ARG A 65 14.78 5.80 2.86
N ILE A 66 13.68 5.29 2.30
CA ILE A 66 12.69 4.50 3.06
C ILE A 66 13.31 3.20 3.60
N LEU A 67 14.07 2.49 2.76
CA LEU A 67 14.72 1.21 3.11
C LEU A 67 16.08 1.36 3.80
N GLY A 68 16.56 2.59 4.03
CA GLY A 68 17.86 2.83 4.65
C GLY A 68 19.06 2.47 3.77
N PHE A 69 18.88 2.40 2.45
CA PHE A 69 19.98 2.29 1.50
C PHE A 69 20.59 3.69 1.32
N ASN A 70 21.86 3.88 1.70
CA ASN A 70 22.55 5.17 1.61
C ASN A 70 22.82 5.59 0.15
N ARG A 71 24.06 5.46 -0.33
CA ARG A 71 24.42 5.72 -1.74
C ARG A 71 24.43 4.45 -2.60
N ASN A 72 23.94 3.33 -2.05
CA ASN A 72 23.97 2.04 -2.72
C ASN A 72 22.74 1.81 -3.61
N ARG A 73 22.70 2.53 -4.75
CA ARG A 73 21.64 2.39 -5.77
C ARG A 73 21.59 0.99 -6.38
N VAL A 74 22.74 0.35 -6.60
CA VAL A 74 22.82 -0.99 -7.20
C VAL A 74 22.18 -2.03 -6.28
N GLY A 75 22.52 -2.01 -4.99
CA GLY A 75 21.93 -2.89 -3.99
C GLY A 75 20.42 -2.70 -3.86
N PHE A 76 19.95 -1.45 -3.88
CA PHE A 76 18.51 -1.16 -3.90
C PHE A 76 17.83 -1.77 -5.13
N CYS A 77 18.36 -1.54 -6.33
CA CYS A 77 17.78 -2.07 -7.57
C CYS A 77 17.76 -3.61 -7.59
N ASN A 78 18.78 -4.27 -7.07
CA ASN A 78 18.82 -5.73 -6.97
C ASN A 78 17.77 -6.24 -5.99
N LEU A 79 17.65 -5.62 -4.81
CA LEU A 79 16.64 -5.97 -3.83
C LEU A 79 15.22 -5.82 -4.39
N MET A 80 14.95 -4.75 -5.16
CA MET A 80 13.67 -4.56 -5.84
C MET A 80 13.38 -5.69 -6.82
N LYS A 81 14.37 -6.07 -7.65
CA LYS A 81 14.23 -7.17 -8.63
C LYS A 81 13.97 -8.52 -7.94
N GLU A 82 14.72 -8.84 -6.89
CA GLU A 82 14.54 -10.07 -6.11
C GLU A 82 13.15 -10.18 -5.48
N ASN A 83 12.56 -9.03 -5.13
CA ASN A 83 11.22 -8.96 -4.54
C ASN A 83 10.10 -8.74 -5.58
N GLY A 84 10.42 -8.78 -6.87
CA GLY A 84 9.44 -8.57 -7.95
C GLY A 84 8.85 -7.16 -8.00
N ILE A 85 9.47 -6.18 -7.34
CA ILE A 85 9.02 -4.78 -7.33
C ILE A 85 9.62 -4.08 -8.55
N ARG A 86 8.77 -3.74 -9.52
CA ARG A 86 9.19 -3.11 -10.77
C ARG A 86 9.05 -1.59 -10.70
N ASN A 87 9.89 -0.91 -11.47
CA ASN A 87 9.71 0.51 -11.76
C ASN A 87 8.58 0.62 -12.79
N GLU A 88 7.50 1.26 -12.39
CA GLU A 88 6.27 1.38 -13.14
C GLU A 88 6.40 2.50 -14.18
N THR A 89 5.74 2.29 -15.30
CA THR A 89 5.60 3.30 -16.35
C THR A 89 4.15 3.77 -16.45
N PHE A 90 3.99 5.03 -16.81
CA PHE A 90 2.71 5.65 -17.16
C PHE A 90 2.94 6.52 -18.39
N ASN A 91 2.17 6.30 -19.45
CA ASN A 91 2.36 6.97 -20.74
C ASN A 91 3.82 6.94 -21.23
N ASN A 92 4.48 5.79 -21.16
CA ASN A 92 5.89 5.56 -21.50
C ASN A 92 6.92 6.35 -20.67
N VAL A 93 6.49 7.08 -19.65
CA VAL A 93 7.36 7.77 -18.69
C VAL A 93 7.51 6.89 -17.44
N LYS A 94 8.73 6.76 -16.93
CA LYS A 94 8.98 6.06 -15.66
C LYS A 94 8.50 6.92 -14.50
N ILE A 95 7.56 6.41 -13.72
CA ILE A 95 6.97 7.11 -12.58
C ILE A 95 7.58 6.65 -11.24
N GLY A 96 8.32 5.53 -11.23
CA GLY A 96 9.01 5.04 -10.04
C GLY A 96 8.43 3.73 -9.50
N TYR A 97 8.74 3.44 -8.25
CA TYR A 97 8.35 2.20 -7.59
C TYR A 97 7.09 2.42 -6.75
N ASN A 98 6.20 1.43 -6.72
CA ASN A 98 5.01 1.49 -5.88
C ASN A 98 5.41 1.59 -4.39
N ARG A 99 4.97 2.67 -3.75
CA ARG A 99 5.30 3.03 -2.36
C ARG A 99 4.83 1.99 -1.36
N HIS A 100 3.62 1.46 -1.53
CA HIS A 100 3.07 0.42 -0.66
C HIS A 100 3.92 -0.85 -0.68
N LYS A 101 4.37 -1.28 -1.87
CA LYS A 101 5.26 -2.45 -2.00
C LYS A 101 6.60 -2.24 -1.28
N ILE A 102 7.16 -1.03 -1.34
CA ILE A 102 8.41 -0.68 -0.63
C ILE A 102 8.20 -0.68 0.88
N ILE A 103 7.10 -0.10 1.38
CA ILE A 103 6.79 -0.08 2.81
C ILE A 103 6.56 -1.50 3.33
N ALA A 104 5.80 -2.33 2.59
CA ALA A 104 5.59 -3.73 2.94
C ALA A 104 6.91 -4.52 2.96
N LEU A 105 7.84 -4.23 2.04
CA LEU A 105 9.18 -4.81 2.07
C LEU A 105 9.96 -4.39 3.33
N LYS A 106 9.89 -3.11 3.71
CA LYS A 106 10.53 -2.61 4.93
C LYS A 106 10.06 -3.36 6.18
N HIS A 107 8.75 -3.55 6.32
CA HIS A 107 8.17 -4.29 7.44
C HIS A 107 8.68 -5.73 7.50
N ARG A 108 8.64 -6.45 6.37
CA ARG A 108 9.17 -7.83 6.28
C ARG A 108 10.64 -7.92 6.69
N MET A 109 11.47 -6.99 6.23
CA MET A 109 12.89 -6.94 6.59
C MET A 109 13.11 -6.66 8.08
N GLN A 110 12.30 -5.77 8.67
CA GLN A 110 12.38 -5.43 10.08
C GLN A 110 12.01 -6.63 10.95
N GLU A 111 10.91 -7.32 10.62
CA GLU A 111 10.47 -8.53 11.31
C GLU A 111 11.53 -9.65 11.27
N GLU A 112 12.19 -9.84 10.12
CA GLU A 112 13.31 -10.78 10.01
C GLU A 112 14.51 -10.36 10.88
N CYS A 113 14.84 -9.08 10.90
CA CYS A 113 15.90 -8.53 11.74
C CYS A 113 15.61 -8.78 13.23
N ASP A 114 14.39 -8.51 13.68
CA ASP A 114 14.02 -8.64 15.08
C ASP A 114 13.98 -10.13 15.51
N ARG A 115 13.43 -11.01 14.67
CA ARG A 115 13.49 -12.47 14.88
C ARG A 115 14.92 -13.01 14.97
N ARG A 116 15.86 -12.46 14.20
CA ARG A 116 17.29 -12.83 14.27
C ARG A 116 17.96 -12.33 15.55
N LYS A 117 17.62 -11.13 16.04
CA LYS A 117 18.13 -10.60 17.32
C LYS A 117 17.65 -11.45 18.50
N GLU A 118 16.38 -11.83 18.53
CA GLU A 118 15.82 -12.69 19.57
C GLU A 118 16.53 -14.05 19.64
N LYS A 119 16.75 -14.70 18.48
CA LYS A 119 17.52 -15.95 18.42
C LYS A 119 18.94 -15.81 18.97
N ARG A 120 19.60 -14.68 18.70
CA ARG A 120 20.94 -14.38 19.24
C ARG A 120 20.92 -14.19 20.75
N MET A 121 19.96 -13.42 21.28
CA MET A 121 19.84 -13.19 22.72
C MET A 121 19.47 -14.46 23.49
N ASN A 122 18.61 -15.32 22.94
CA ASN A 122 18.22 -16.57 23.59
C ASN A 122 19.37 -17.60 23.61
N LYS A 123 20.23 -17.63 22.57
CA LYS A 123 21.43 -18.47 22.54
C LYS A 123 22.45 -18.08 23.61
N THR A 124 22.62 -16.79 23.88
CA THR A 124 23.55 -16.32 24.92
C THR A 124 23.04 -16.60 26.33
N ARG A 125 21.72 -16.66 26.53
CA ARG A 125 21.08 -16.90 27.84
C ARG A 125 20.90 -18.38 28.23
N GLY A 126 20.92 -19.29 27.27
CA GLY A 126 20.78 -20.74 27.51
C GLY A 126 22.10 -21.48 27.74
N ASN A 127 23.21 -20.76 27.89
CA ASN A 127 24.56 -21.30 28.07
C ASN A 127 25.15 -21.02 29.46
N ASP A 128 24.32 -20.57 30.41
CA ASP A 128 24.64 -20.40 31.83
C ASP A 128 24.00 -21.52 32.68
#